data_AF-H0A986-F1
#
_entry.id   AF-H0A986-F1
#
_cell.length_a   1.000
_cell.length_b   1.000
_cell.length_c   1.000
_cell.angle_alpha   90.00
_cell.angle_beta   90.00
_cell.angle_gamma   90.00
#
_symmetry.space_group_name_H-M   'P 1'
#
loop_
_entity.id
_entity.type
_entity.pdbx_description
1 polymer ?
#
loop_
_entity_poly.entity_id
_entity_poly.type
_entity_poly.pdbx_seq_one_letter_code
_entity_poly.pdbx_strand_id
1 'polypeptide(L)'
;LQKLYTTLKSANMLLVALAILVGLIPFTLWGYTWYRLINKVGGSMKYKDVLPIFIGGNFLNAVTPLGQFGGEPFMAYIMSRNTDLPYEKAFPAVLSSDIINFTPRITFTLAGGLLFLTQVTGTGLLQQLVE
;
A
#
# COMPACT_ATOMS: atom_id res chain seq x y z
N LEU A 1 12.48 24.66 -11.96
CA LEU A 1 12.63 23.63 -13.03
C LEU A 1 14.09 23.24 -13.27
N GLN A 2 15.02 24.17 -13.53
CA GLN A 2 16.45 23.85 -13.75
C GLN A 2 17.12 23.14 -12.55
N LYS A 3 16.89 23.59 -11.32
CA LYS A 3 17.44 22.91 -10.12
C LYS A 3 16.99 21.45 -10.02
N LEU A 4 15.70 21.18 -10.26
CA LEU A 4 15.13 19.82 -10.27
C LEU A 4 15.79 18.95 -11.34
N TYR A 5 15.94 19.48 -12.55
CA TYR A 5 16.58 18.77 -13.67
C TYR A 5 18.04 18.41 -13.34
N THR A 6 18.81 19.35 -12.80
CA THR A 6 20.21 19.11 -12.42
C THR A 6 20.31 18.06 -11.31
N THR A 7 19.44 18.13 -10.28
CA THR A 7 19.41 17.15 -9.19
C THR A 7 19.06 15.74 -9.70
N LEU A 8 18.07 15.60 -10.58
CA LEU A 8 17.71 14.31 -11.17
C LEU A 8 18.84 13.75 -12.03
N LYS A 9 19.54 14.61 -12.78
CA LYS A 9 20.68 14.21 -13.62
C LYS A 9 21.90 13.78 -12.79
N SER A 10 22.06 14.32 -11.58
CA SER A 10 23.13 13.93 -10.66
C SER A 10 22.79 12.70 -9.80
N ALA A 11 21.59 12.13 -9.93
CA ALA A 11 21.17 11.01 -9.11
C ALA A 11 22.01 9.76 -9.41
N ASN A 12 22.39 9.04 -8.36
CA ASN A 12 23.10 7.78 -8.51
C ASN A 12 22.14 6.69 -9.02
N MET A 13 22.36 6.22 -10.25
CA MET A 13 21.51 5.22 -10.91
C MET A 13 21.40 3.89 -10.14
N LEU A 14 22.44 3.49 -9.40
CA LEU A 14 22.39 2.29 -8.56
C LEU A 14 21.40 2.48 -7.42
N LEU A 15 21.44 3.62 -6.74
CA LEU A 15 20.49 3.92 -5.66
C LEU A 15 19.05 4.02 -6.19
N VAL A 16 18.85 4.59 -7.38
CA VAL A 16 17.55 4.63 -8.05
C VAL A 16 17.03 3.22 -8.35
N ALA A 17 17.88 2.36 -8.93
CA ALA A 17 17.51 0.97 -9.22
C ALA A 17 17.17 0.19 -7.93
N LEU A 18 17.97 0.34 -6.87
CA LEU A 18 17.70 -0.27 -5.58
C LEU A 18 16.39 0.25 -4.97
N ALA A 19 16.12 1.55 -5.05
CA ALA A 19 14.87 2.14 -4.57
C ALA A 19 13.66 1.57 -5.31
N ILE A 20 13.76 1.38 -6.63
CA ILE A 20 12.69 0.73 -7.43
C ILE A 20 12.50 -0.72 -6.96
N LEU A 21 13.58 -1.50 -6.85
CA LEU A 21 13.50 -2.91 -6.41
C LEU A 21 12.87 -3.04 -5.02
N VAL A 22 13.31 -2.22 -4.07
CA VAL A 22 12.75 -2.17 -2.71
C VAL A 22 11.29 -1.72 -2.76
N GLY A 23 10.95 -0.75 -3.60
CA GLY A 23 9.58 -0.27 -3.80
C GLY A 23 8.62 -1.31 -4.37
N LEU A 24 9.11 -2.35 -5.05
CA LEU A 24 8.30 -3.45 -5.56
C LEU A 24 7.99 -4.52 -4.51
N ILE A 25 8.81 -4.66 -3.45
CA ILE A 25 8.61 -5.67 -2.40
C ILE A 25 7.23 -5.55 -1.73
N PRO A 26 6.75 -4.36 -1.31
CA PRO A 26 5.44 -4.22 -0.69
C PRO A 26 4.28 -4.75 -1.54
N PHE A 27 4.35 -4.63 -2.87
CA PHE A 27 3.29 -5.14 -3.75
C PHE A 27 3.10 -6.65 -3.60
N THR A 28 4.19 -7.39 -3.40
CA THR A 28 4.12 -8.84 -3.16
C THR A 28 3.50 -9.16 -1.80
N LEU A 29 3.88 -8.42 -0.75
CA LEU A 29 3.35 -8.65 0.60
C LEU A 29 1.86 -8.30 0.68
N TRP A 30 1.46 -7.17 0.09
CA TRP A 30 0.07 -6.72 0.08
C TRP A 30 -0.81 -7.59 -0.80
N GLY A 31 -0.32 -8.01 -1.97
CA GLY A 31 -0.99 -8.97 -2.84
C GLY A 31 -1.18 -10.34 -2.17
N TYR A 32 -0.30 -10.72 -1.24
CA TYR A 32 -0.46 -11.95 -0.48
C TYR A 32 -1.65 -11.89 0.50
N THR A 33 -1.88 -10.75 1.16
CA THR A 33 -3.07 -10.52 1.98
C THR A 33 -4.36 -10.72 1.18
N TRP A 34 -4.40 -10.15 -0.02
CA TRP A 34 -5.49 -10.34 -0.97
C TRP A 34 -5.72 -11.82 -1.29
N TYR A 35 -4.66 -12.51 -1.71
CA TYR A 35 -4.71 -13.95 -2.01
C TYR A 35 -5.27 -14.76 -0.83
N ARG A 36 -4.88 -14.44 0.40
CA ARG A 36 -5.37 -15.13 1.60
C ARG A 36 -6.85 -14.88 1.84
N LEU A 37 -7.32 -13.64 1.75
CA LEU A 37 -8.71 -13.32 2.03
C LEU A 37 -9.65 -13.80 0.94
N ILE A 38 -9.28 -13.66 -0.33
CA ILE A 38 -10.13 -14.08 -1.44
C ILE A 38 -10.32 -15.59 -1.43
N ASN A 39 -9.26 -16.35 -1.16
CA ASN A 39 -9.38 -17.80 -0.99
C ASN A 39 -10.18 -18.18 0.26
N LYS A 40 -10.13 -17.37 1.32
CA LYS A 40 -10.94 -17.60 2.52
C LYS A 40 -12.44 -17.38 2.29
N VAL A 41 -12.82 -16.54 1.32
CA VAL A 41 -14.23 -16.31 0.95
C VAL A 41 -14.71 -17.17 -0.24
N GLY A 42 -13.86 -18.05 -0.78
CA GLY A 42 -14.23 -19.06 -1.78
C GLY A 42 -13.71 -18.86 -3.20
N GLY A 43 -12.78 -17.91 -3.45
CA GLY A 43 -12.30 -17.61 -4.80
C GLY A 43 -11.34 -18.61 -5.45
N SER A 44 -10.79 -19.57 -4.71
CA SER A 44 -9.92 -20.66 -5.21
C SER A 44 -8.86 -20.26 -6.28
N MET A 45 -8.14 -19.16 -6.07
CA MET A 45 -7.08 -18.66 -6.97
C MET A 45 -5.68 -19.02 -6.48
N LYS A 46 -4.72 -19.17 -7.40
CA LYS A 46 -3.30 -19.23 -7.05
C LYS A 46 -2.75 -17.82 -6.88
N TYR A 47 -1.75 -17.66 -6.02
CA TYR A 47 -1.14 -16.34 -5.77
C TYR A 47 -0.59 -15.66 -7.03
N LYS A 48 -0.04 -16.44 -7.97
CA LYS A 48 0.45 -15.96 -9.27
C LYS A 48 -0.64 -15.34 -10.16
N ASP A 49 -1.91 -15.67 -9.93
CA ASP A 49 -3.04 -15.14 -10.68
C ASP A 49 -3.58 -13.86 -10.00
N VAL A 50 -3.48 -13.79 -8.66
CA VAL A 50 -3.87 -12.62 -7.86
C VAL A 50 -2.92 -11.45 -8.01
N LEU A 51 -1.60 -11.71 -8.03
CA LEU A 51 -0.60 -10.65 -8.02
C LEU A 51 -0.68 -9.68 -9.23
N PRO A 52 -0.83 -10.15 -10.47
CA PRO A 52 -1.02 -9.25 -11.62
C PRO A 52 -2.29 -8.42 -11.54
N ILE A 53 -3.39 -8.98 -11.02
CA ILE A 53 -4.65 -8.25 -10.82
C ILE A 53 -4.44 -7.13 -9.80
N PHE A 54 -3.77 -7.43 -8.68
CA PHE A 54 -3.45 -6.46 -7.65
C PHE A 54 -2.59 -5.30 -8.18
N ILE A 55 -1.52 -5.61 -8.92
CA ILE A 55 -0.65 -4.59 -9.52
C ILE A 55 -1.43 -3.76 -10.55
N GLY A 56 -2.23 -4.41 -11.40
CA GLY A 56 -3.05 -3.74 -12.40
C GLY A 56 -4.08 -2.79 -11.80
N GLY A 57 -4.73 -3.17 -10.70
CA GLY A 57 -5.64 -2.26 -10.01
C GLY A 57 -4.95 -1.11 -9.31
N ASN A 58 -3.76 -1.31 -8.74
CA ASN A 58 -2.95 -0.21 -8.20
C ASN A 58 -2.51 0.77 -9.30
N PHE A 59 -2.20 0.26 -10.50
CA PHE A 59 -1.94 1.11 -11.66
C PHE A 59 -3.18 1.92 -12.05
N LEU A 60 -4.36 1.30 -12.08
CA LEU A 60 -5.61 2.03 -12.32
C LEU A 60 -5.88 3.09 -11.25
N ASN A 61 -5.62 2.80 -9.98
CA ASN A 61 -5.70 3.79 -8.90
C ASN A 61 -4.78 5.00 -9.16
N ALA A 62 -3.61 4.78 -9.76
CA ALA A 62 -2.66 5.86 -10.06
C ALA A 62 -3.07 6.71 -11.27
N VAL A 63 -3.82 6.15 -12.23
CA VAL A 63 -4.19 6.82 -13.49
C VAL A 63 -5.61 7.38 -13.46
N THR A 64 -6.50 6.82 -12.65
CA THR A 64 -7.91 7.24 -12.59
C THR A 64 -8.12 8.45 -11.65
N PRO A 65 -9.05 9.37 -11.98
CA PRO A 65 -9.32 10.55 -11.15
C PRO A 65 -10.11 10.23 -9.87
N LEU A 66 -10.45 8.96 -9.64
CA LEU A 66 -11.19 8.48 -8.47
C LEU A 66 -10.27 8.16 -7.28
N GLY A 67 -8.96 8.39 -7.43
CA GLY A 67 -7.96 8.06 -6.41
C GLY A 67 -7.88 6.55 -6.15
N GLN A 68 -7.67 6.17 -4.90
CA GLN A 68 -7.47 4.77 -4.51
C GLN A 68 -8.71 3.87 -4.73
N PHE A 69 -9.87 4.46 -5.04
CA PHE A 69 -11.11 3.73 -5.28
C PHE A 69 -11.33 3.33 -6.76
N GLY A 70 -10.48 3.75 -7.70
CA GLY A 70 -10.73 3.51 -9.13
C GLY A 70 -10.46 2.09 -9.60
N GLY A 71 -9.51 1.41 -8.97
CA GLY A 71 -9.03 0.07 -9.31
C GLY A 71 -9.70 -1.04 -8.51
N GLU A 72 -10.24 -0.76 -7.32
CA GLU A 72 -10.82 -1.77 -6.42
C GLU A 72 -12.10 -2.44 -6.99
N PRO A 73 -13.09 -1.71 -7.55
CA PRO A 73 -14.22 -2.31 -8.25
C PRO A 73 -13.77 -3.11 -9.49
N PHE A 74 -12.77 -2.61 -10.22
CA PHE A 74 -12.21 -3.30 -11.37
C PHE A 74 -11.55 -4.63 -10.99
N MET A 75 -10.76 -4.64 -9.92
CA MET A 75 -10.10 -5.85 -9.43
C MET A 75 -11.13 -6.89 -8.98
N ALA A 76 -12.16 -6.48 -8.23
CA ALA A 76 -13.25 -7.34 -7.81
C ALA A 76 -14.03 -7.91 -9.01
N TYR A 77 -14.24 -7.12 -10.06
CA TYR A 77 -14.85 -7.57 -11.30
C TYR A 77 -13.99 -8.60 -12.04
N ILE A 78 -12.69 -8.36 -12.21
CA ILE A 78 -11.81 -9.35 -12.84
C ILE A 78 -11.79 -10.66 -12.05
N MET A 79 -11.77 -10.57 -10.72
CA MET A 79 -11.81 -11.75 -9.86
C MET A 79 -13.11 -12.54 -10.02
N SER A 80 -14.27 -11.88 -10.08
CA SER A 80 -15.55 -12.58 -10.28
C SER A 80 -15.70 -13.18 -11.68
N ARG A 81 -14.95 -12.70 -12.68
CA ARG A 81 -14.91 -13.29 -14.02
C ARG A 81 -13.98 -14.49 -14.14
N ASN A 82 -12.96 -14.55 -13.31
CA ASN A 82 -11.92 -15.58 -13.35
C ASN A 82 -12.08 -16.65 -12.26
N THR A 83 -13.09 -16.53 -11.40
CA THR A 83 -13.36 -17.42 -10.28
C THR A 83 -14.86 -17.64 -10.12
N ASP A 84 -15.25 -18.64 -9.33
CA ASP A 84 -16.64 -18.87 -8.96
C ASP A 84 -17.15 -17.90 -7.86
N LEU A 85 -16.35 -16.89 -7.48
CA LEU A 85 -16.71 -15.93 -6.45
C LEU A 85 -17.58 -14.80 -7.02
N PRO A 86 -18.84 -14.64 -6.58
CA PRO A 86 -19.68 -13.53 -7.01
C PRO A 86 -19.03 -12.18 -6.68
N TYR A 87 -19.31 -11.17 -7.50
CA TYR A 87 -18.78 -9.81 -7.31
C TYR A 87 -19.10 -9.26 -5.91
N GLU A 88 -20.30 -9.55 -5.40
CA GLU A 88 -20.81 -9.13 -4.10
C GLU A 88 -20.02 -9.73 -2.92
N LYS A 89 -19.28 -10.82 -3.16
CA LYS A 89 -18.35 -11.41 -2.19
C LYS A 89 -16.90 -11.00 -2.47
N ALA A 90 -16.52 -10.87 -3.74
CA ALA A 90 -15.19 -10.44 -4.14
C ALA A 90 -14.89 -9.00 -3.69
N PHE A 91 -15.82 -8.08 -3.89
CA PHE A 91 -15.62 -6.66 -3.60
C PHE A 91 -15.40 -6.36 -2.10
N PRO A 92 -16.22 -6.89 -1.17
CA PRO A 92 -15.92 -6.73 0.25
C PRO A 92 -14.61 -7.42 0.68
N ALA A 93 -14.23 -8.54 0.07
CA ALA A 93 -12.98 -9.22 0.36
C ALA A 93 -11.75 -8.39 -0.07
N VAL A 94 -11.85 -7.72 -1.22
CA VAL A 94 -10.88 -6.74 -1.71
C VAL A 94 -10.72 -5.61 -0.70
N LEU A 95 -11.81 -4.90 -0.37
CA LEU A 95 -11.79 -3.79 0.58
C LEU A 95 -11.27 -4.20 1.96
N SER A 96 -11.67 -5.38 2.44
CA SER A 96 -11.19 -5.94 3.71
C SER A 96 -9.68 -6.18 3.68
N SER A 97 -9.14 -6.64 2.55
CA SER A 97 -7.70 -6.84 2.36
C SER A 97 -6.94 -5.54 2.43
N ASP A 98 -7.50 -4.45 1.88
CA ASP A 98 -6.89 -3.13 1.92
C ASP A 98 -6.91 -2.53 3.34
N ILE A 99 -7.98 -2.75 4.10
CA ILE A 99 -8.03 -2.38 5.53
C ILE A 99 -6.95 -3.12 6.33
N ILE A 100 -6.79 -4.43 6.10
CA ILE A 100 -5.73 -5.21 6.75
C ILE A 100 -4.35 -4.68 6.37
N ASN A 101 -4.12 -4.41 5.09
CA ASN A 101 -2.84 -3.85 4.61
C ASN A 101 -2.59 -2.42 5.13
N PHE A 102 -3.65 -1.65 5.39
CA PHE A 102 -3.55 -0.30 5.94
C PHE A 102 -3.33 -0.29 7.46
N THR A 103 -3.74 -1.36 8.16
CA THR A 103 -3.66 -1.46 9.63
C THR A 103 -2.24 -1.22 10.18
N PRO A 104 -1.18 -1.91 9.69
CA PRO A 104 0.18 -1.65 10.19
C PRO A 104 0.61 -0.20 10.00
N ARG A 105 0.22 0.43 8.87
CA ARG A 105 0.60 1.82 8.59
C ARG A 105 -0.01 2.77 9.61
N ILE A 106 -1.29 2.60 9.95
CA ILE A 106 -1.92 3.39 11.01
C ILE A 106 -1.19 3.16 12.33
N THR A 107 -0.96 1.90 12.70
CA THR A 107 -0.33 1.57 13.99
C THR A 107 1.06 2.17 14.13
N PHE A 108 1.93 2.02 13.12
CA PHE A 108 3.27 2.60 13.14
C PHE A 108 3.25 4.12 13.14
N THR A 109 2.35 4.74 12.37
CA THR A 109 2.23 6.21 12.31
C THR A 109 1.79 6.77 13.65
N LEU A 110 0.75 6.19 14.26
CA LEU A 110 0.25 6.63 15.57
C LEU A 110 1.27 6.38 16.67
N ALA A 111 1.84 5.17 16.75
CA ALA A 111 2.83 4.84 17.77
C ALA A 111 4.09 5.70 17.64
N GLY A 112 4.62 5.84 16.42
CA GLY A 112 5.79 6.69 16.15
C GLY A 112 5.52 8.15 16.44
N GLY A 113 4.34 8.66 16.06
CA GLY A 113 3.92 10.03 16.33
C GLY A 113 3.79 10.31 17.84
N LEU A 114 3.18 9.40 18.60
CA LEU A 114 3.08 9.52 20.05
C LEU A 114 4.46 9.52 20.72
N LEU A 115 5.35 8.60 20.34
CA LEU A 115 6.72 8.57 20.85
C LEU A 115 7.46 9.87 20.54
N PHE A 116 7.35 10.37 19.30
CA PHE A 116 7.94 11.65 18.92
C PHE A 116 7.42 12.81 19.76
N LEU A 117 6.10 12.90 19.98
CA LEU A 117 5.49 13.93 20.82
C LEU A 117 6.00 13.89 22.26
N THR A 118 6.13 12.69 22.85
CA THR A 118 6.68 12.55 24.22
C THR A 118 8.12 13.01 24.33
N GLN A 119 8.94 12.79 23.29
CA GLN A 119 10.32 13.27 23.30
C GLN A 119 10.37 14.79 23.19
N VAL A 120 9.64 15.39 22.24
CA VAL A 120 9.65 16.84 22.01
C VAL A 120 9.15 17.61 23.24
N THR A 121 8.01 17.18 23.82
CA THR A 121 7.46 17.80 25.03
C THR A 121 8.32 17.56 26.26
N GLY A 122 8.88 16.36 26.41
CA GLY A 122 9.81 16.04 27.49
C GLY A 122 11.09 16.88 27.45
N THR A 123 11.71 17.06 26.29
CA THR A 123 12.87 17.96 26.13
C THR A 123 12.53 19.42 26.39
N GLY A 124 11.34 19.88 25.98
CA GLY A 124 10.90 21.26 26.24
C GLY A 124 10.68 21.55 27.73
N LEU A 125 10.09 20.61 28.47
CA LEU A 125 9.92 20.71 29.92
C LEU A 125 11.27 20.69 30.67
N LEU A 126 12.21 19.86 30.24
CA LEU A 126 13.55 19.84 30.84
C LEU A 126 14.32 21.15 30.62
N GLN A 127 14.20 21.78 29.45
CA GLN A 127 14.79 23.11 29.21
C GLN A 127 14.18 24.17 30.12
N GLN A 128 12.86 24.16 30.34
CA GLN A 128 12.18 25.09 31.25
C GLN A 128 12.52 24.91 32.73
N LEU A 129 13.00 23.74 33.14
CA LEU A 129 13.41 23.48 34.54
C LEU A 129 14.88 23.79 34.80
N VAL A 130 15.69 23.99 33.75
CA VAL A 130 17.12 24.28 33.83
C VAL A 130 17.42 25.79 33.65
N GLU A 131 16.46 26.55 33.11
CA GLU A 131 16.43 28.03 33.14
C GLU A 131 15.79 28.57 34.43
#